data_AF-A0A453AV62-F1
#
_entry.id   AF-A0A453AV62-F1
#
_cell.length_a   1.000
_cell.length_b   1.000
_cell.length_c   1.000
_cell.angle_alpha   90.00
_cell.angle_beta   90.00
_cell.angle_gamma   90.00
#
_symmetry.space_group_name_H-M   'P 1'
#
loop_
_entity.id
_entity.type
_entity.pdbx_description
1 polymer ?
#
loop_
_entity_poly.entity_id
_entity_poly.type
_entity_poly.pdbx_seq_one_letter_code
_entity_poly.pdbx_strand_id
1 'polypeptide(L)'
;MVAGTQYRGMFEERMKNVIKRAEASNGKIILFVDEMHMLYSAGSSRTNCTSASNMFKPALARGRIRCVGATTFDEYRQYVEKDPALERRFQKVHVGEPSIEATIAILRGLKQRFQDHHGLEIQDAALVAAAHLGARYITGRQFPHKAIDLIDEACTFIARKMNSTNRVKKAIVDPNDVAQVVSRWTGIPVATLCEEEKDKLIHIRDRLHERVIGQDEAVNLVAQAVLRSRAGLDQPSQPTGSFLFLGLSGVGKTELAKALAKQLFDSEKMLVRVDMSEYATVGSVTRLIGAPPSYIGYEDSGQLTEKVRKHPYSLILFDEVEKAHPSVFNIFLQILDDGMLTDGKGRTVDFKNTIIIMTSNLGSEYLTTKMTGEKPLEVARNLVTEKVQKFFKPELLNRISEIVIFESLSYEQMKEVAKIQIKNVVARVANKGIS
;
A
#
# COMPACT_ATOMS: atom_id res chain seq x y z
N MET A 1 -11.60 -28.83 6.46
CA MET A 1 -12.03 -30.05 7.20
C MET A 1 -13.40 -29.72 7.79
N VAL A 2 -14.49 -30.27 7.25
CA VAL A 2 -15.84 -29.97 7.77
C VAL A 2 -15.96 -30.57 9.17
N ALA A 3 -16.41 -29.77 10.14
CA ALA A 3 -16.61 -30.25 11.50
C ALA A 3 -17.56 -31.47 11.52
N GLY A 4 -17.04 -32.63 11.95
CA GLY A 4 -17.86 -33.79 12.32
C GLY A 4 -18.16 -34.83 11.23
N THR A 5 -17.30 -35.03 10.23
CA THR A 5 -17.41 -36.19 9.30
C THR A 5 -16.22 -37.14 9.47
N GLN A 6 -16.43 -38.26 10.15
CA GLN A 6 -15.40 -39.29 10.39
C GLN A 6 -15.36 -40.40 9.31
N TYR A 7 -16.39 -40.53 8.46
CA TYR A 7 -16.48 -41.60 7.45
C TYR A 7 -16.88 -41.08 6.06
N ARG A 8 -16.37 -41.75 5.01
CA ARG A 8 -16.70 -41.52 3.60
C ARG A 8 -18.21 -41.75 3.39
N GLY A 9 -18.96 -40.72 2.94
CA GLY A 9 -20.41 -40.80 2.65
C GLY A 9 -21.34 -40.07 3.64
N MET A 10 -20.92 -39.80 4.88
CA MET A 10 -21.75 -39.09 5.87
C MET A 10 -22.11 -37.65 5.46
N PHE A 11 -21.20 -37.00 4.73
CA PHE A 11 -21.44 -35.66 4.20
C PHE A 11 -22.59 -35.66 3.19
N GLU A 12 -22.58 -36.58 2.24
CA GLU A 12 -23.63 -36.71 1.22
C GLU A 12 -24.99 -37.01 1.85
N GLU A 13 -25.04 -37.87 2.86
CA GLU A 13 -26.29 -38.20 3.55
C GLU A 13 -26.87 -37.00 4.29
N ARG A 14 -26.03 -36.21 4.97
CA ARG A 14 -26.45 -34.94 5.60
C ARG A 14 -27.01 -33.97 4.56
N MET A 15 -26.34 -33.84 3.42
CA MET A 15 -26.80 -32.95 2.34
C MET A 15 -28.14 -33.41 1.75
N LYS A 16 -28.35 -34.73 1.53
CA LYS A 16 -29.65 -35.28 1.12
C LYS A 16 -30.74 -34.95 2.13
N ASN A 17 -30.45 -35.07 3.42
CA ASN A 17 -31.42 -34.80 4.47
C ASN A 17 -31.80 -33.31 4.53
N VAL A 18 -30.84 -32.41 4.36
CA VAL A 18 -31.10 -30.96 4.26
C VAL A 18 -31.97 -30.65 3.06
N ILE A 19 -31.65 -31.19 1.88
CA ILE A 19 -32.44 -30.96 0.65
C ILE A 19 -33.86 -31.51 0.80
N LYS A 20 -34.03 -32.73 1.31
CA LYS A 20 -35.36 -33.33 1.53
C LYS A 20 -36.21 -32.51 2.49
N ARG A 21 -35.63 -31.99 3.57
CA ARG A 21 -36.33 -31.11 4.52
C ARG A 21 -36.73 -29.79 3.86
N ALA A 22 -35.86 -29.21 3.04
CA ALA A 22 -36.15 -28.00 2.30
C ALA A 22 -37.29 -28.23 1.28
N GLU A 23 -37.27 -29.33 0.52
CA GLU A 23 -38.34 -29.70 -0.42
C GLU A 23 -39.67 -29.93 0.32
N ALA A 24 -39.66 -30.66 1.44
CA ALA A 24 -40.85 -30.94 2.24
C ALA A 24 -41.46 -29.70 2.90
N SER A 25 -40.70 -28.61 3.01
CA SER A 25 -41.16 -27.35 3.62
C SER A 25 -42.07 -26.52 2.69
N ASN A 26 -42.28 -26.94 1.43
CA ASN A 26 -43.06 -26.20 0.43
C ASN A 26 -42.70 -24.70 0.35
N GLY A 27 -41.40 -24.39 0.38
CA GLY A 27 -40.89 -23.02 0.23
C GLY A 27 -40.88 -22.16 1.50
N LYS A 28 -41.22 -22.71 2.66
CA LYS A 28 -41.07 -22.02 3.97
C LYS A 28 -39.61 -21.92 4.41
N ILE A 29 -38.77 -22.85 4.00
CA ILE A 29 -37.32 -22.82 4.28
C ILE A 29 -36.60 -22.18 3.10
N ILE A 30 -35.79 -21.16 3.40
CA ILE A 30 -34.82 -20.58 2.47
C ILE A 30 -33.44 -21.07 2.90
N LEU A 31 -32.71 -21.68 1.97
CA LEU A 31 -31.33 -22.09 2.19
C LEU A 31 -30.40 -20.91 1.90
N PHE A 32 -29.45 -20.65 2.79
CA PHE A 32 -28.38 -19.68 2.57
C PHE A 32 -27.04 -20.41 2.49
N VAL A 33 -26.25 -20.10 1.46
CA VAL A 33 -24.93 -20.69 1.22
C VAL A 33 -23.92 -19.56 1.06
N ASP A 34 -23.06 -19.36 2.05
CA ASP A 34 -22.15 -18.20 2.13
C ASP A 34 -21.00 -18.27 1.11
N GLU A 35 -20.42 -19.45 0.91
CA GLU A 35 -19.35 -19.71 -0.06
C GLU A 35 -19.86 -20.69 -1.11
N MET A 36 -20.77 -20.23 -1.97
CA MET A 36 -21.45 -21.11 -2.92
C MET A 36 -20.45 -21.88 -3.79
N HIS A 37 -19.36 -21.25 -4.23
CA HIS A 37 -18.32 -21.86 -5.06
C HIS A 37 -17.66 -23.09 -4.41
N MET A 38 -17.61 -23.21 -3.07
CA MET A 38 -17.02 -24.36 -2.38
C MET A 38 -17.82 -25.65 -2.60
N LEU A 39 -19.12 -25.54 -2.86
CA LEU A 39 -19.94 -26.70 -3.24
C LEU A 39 -19.58 -27.24 -4.63
N TYR A 40 -18.84 -26.46 -5.43
CA TYR A 40 -18.52 -26.74 -6.82
C TYR A 40 -17.01 -26.88 -7.09
N SER A 41 -16.12 -26.34 -6.23
CA SER A 41 -14.66 -26.47 -6.35
C SER A 41 -14.12 -27.87 -5.99
N ALA A 42 -14.94 -28.70 -5.34
CA ALA A 42 -14.61 -30.08 -4.94
C ALA A 42 -14.38 -31.08 -6.09
N GLY A 43 -14.28 -30.61 -7.34
CA GLY A 43 -13.99 -31.44 -8.51
C GLY A 43 -12.56 -31.31 -9.06
N SER A 44 -11.72 -30.43 -8.50
CA SER A 44 -10.40 -30.11 -9.07
C SER A 44 -9.20 -30.80 -8.39
N SER A 45 -9.38 -31.35 -7.19
CA SER A 45 -8.35 -32.14 -6.50
C SER A 45 -8.58 -33.64 -6.72
N ARG A 46 -7.52 -34.39 -7.02
CA ARG A 46 -7.44 -35.85 -7.28
C ARG A 46 -8.06 -36.78 -6.22
N THR A 47 -8.75 -36.26 -5.22
CA THR A 47 -9.49 -37.01 -4.20
C THR A 47 -10.98 -36.99 -4.51
N ASN A 48 -11.49 -38.15 -4.96
CA ASN A 48 -12.90 -38.44 -5.22
C ASN A 48 -13.85 -38.08 -4.05
N CYS A 49 -14.24 -36.81 -3.95
CA CYS A 49 -15.50 -36.39 -3.34
C CYS A 49 -16.48 -36.16 -4.49
N THR A 50 -17.44 -37.08 -4.62
CA THR A 50 -18.62 -36.92 -5.47
C THR A 50 -19.21 -35.53 -5.22
N SER A 51 -19.22 -34.68 -6.25
CA SER A 51 -19.45 -33.26 -6.08
C SER A 51 -20.84 -33.00 -5.51
N ALA A 52 -20.91 -32.37 -4.33
CA ALA A 52 -22.15 -31.92 -3.69
C ALA A 52 -23.05 -31.12 -4.66
N SER A 53 -22.43 -30.45 -5.63
CA SER A 53 -23.07 -29.79 -6.77
C SER A 53 -24.10 -30.67 -7.51
N ASN A 54 -23.78 -31.93 -7.77
CA ASN A 54 -24.66 -32.85 -8.50
C ASN A 54 -25.92 -33.23 -7.71
N MET A 55 -25.91 -33.01 -6.40
CA MET A 55 -27.05 -33.28 -5.51
C MET A 55 -28.02 -32.10 -5.45
N PHE A 56 -27.50 -30.86 -5.56
CA PHE A 56 -28.32 -29.65 -5.59
C PHE A 56 -28.96 -29.38 -6.96
N LYS A 57 -28.27 -29.73 -8.06
CA LYS A 57 -28.73 -29.45 -9.43
C LYS A 57 -30.18 -29.90 -9.68
N PRO A 58 -30.61 -31.13 -9.35
CA PRO A 58 -31.99 -31.55 -9.60
C PRO A 58 -33.04 -30.80 -8.76
N ALA A 59 -32.71 -30.46 -7.50
CA ALA A 59 -33.62 -29.76 -6.61
C ALA A 59 -33.81 -28.29 -7.03
N LEU A 60 -32.72 -27.62 -7.42
CA LEU A 60 -32.72 -26.27 -7.99
C LEU A 60 -33.41 -26.24 -9.36
N ALA A 61 -33.14 -27.21 -10.23
CA ALA A 61 -33.70 -27.26 -11.58
C ALA A 61 -35.23 -27.37 -11.60
N ARG A 62 -35.81 -28.02 -10.57
CA ARG A 62 -37.25 -28.23 -10.41
C ARG A 62 -37.94 -27.10 -9.61
N GLY A 63 -37.20 -26.09 -9.16
CA GLY A 63 -37.74 -24.98 -8.36
C GLY A 63 -38.31 -25.39 -7.00
N ARG A 64 -37.93 -26.57 -6.48
CA ARG A 64 -38.50 -27.12 -5.23
C ARG A 64 -37.86 -26.57 -3.96
N ILE A 65 -36.71 -25.91 -4.11
CA ILE A 65 -35.98 -25.27 -3.02
C ILE A 65 -35.72 -23.81 -3.35
N ARG A 66 -35.78 -22.94 -2.34
CA ARG A 66 -35.36 -21.54 -2.43
C ARG A 66 -33.98 -21.42 -1.83
N CYS A 67 -33.04 -20.87 -2.58
CA CYS A 67 -31.66 -20.75 -2.15
C CYS A 67 -31.12 -19.35 -2.47
N VAL A 68 -30.38 -18.78 -1.52
CA VAL A 68 -29.56 -17.59 -1.70
C VAL A 68 -28.10 -18.04 -1.56
N GLY A 69 -27.32 -17.86 -2.61
CA GLY A 69 -25.89 -18.16 -2.61
C GLY A 69 -25.09 -16.86 -2.66
N ALA A 70 -24.04 -16.77 -1.87
CA ALA A 70 -23.04 -15.72 -1.96
C ALA A 70 -21.74 -16.30 -2.56
N THR A 71 -21.03 -15.48 -3.34
CA THR A 71 -19.74 -15.82 -3.94
C THR A 71 -19.07 -14.55 -4.44
N THR A 72 -17.75 -14.56 -4.59
CA THR A 72 -17.03 -13.47 -5.25
C THR A 72 -17.16 -13.55 -6.78
N PHE A 73 -16.85 -12.45 -7.47
CA PHE A 73 -16.91 -12.39 -8.95
C PHE A 73 -15.90 -13.34 -9.60
N ASP A 74 -14.68 -13.42 -9.06
CA ASP A 74 -13.61 -14.27 -9.59
C ASP A 74 -13.98 -15.75 -9.47
N GLU A 75 -14.48 -16.17 -8.32
CA GLU A 75 -14.94 -17.54 -8.09
C GLU A 75 -16.19 -17.88 -8.90
N TYR A 76 -17.10 -16.91 -9.08
CA TYR A 76 -18.26 -17.07 -9.94
C TYR A 76 -17.82 -17.40 -11.38
N ARG A 77 -16.90 -16.60 -11.94
CA ARG A 77 -16.35 -16.81 -13.29
C ARG A 77 -15.58 -18.12 -13.42
N GLN A 78 -14.85 -18.49 -12.37
CA GLN A 78 -14.02 -19.70 -12.38
C GLN A 78 -14.85 -20.99 -12.28
N TYR A 79 -15.91 -21.00 -11.46
CA TYR A 79 -16.62 -22.22 -11.08
C TYR A 79 -18.09 -22.27 -11.51
N VAL A 80 -18.83 -21.15 -11.46
CA VAL A 80 -20.28 -21.14 -11.69
C VAL A 80 -20.61 -20.86 -13.17
N GLU A 81 -19.91 -19.90 -13.78
CA GLU A 81 -20.11 -19.52 -15.19
C GLU A 81 -19.75 -20.64 -16.17
N LYS A 82 -18.82 -21.52 -15.78
CA LYS A 82 -18.45 -22.71 -16.57
C LYS A 82 -19.53 -23.79 -16.58
N ASP A 83 -20.56 -23.69 -15.73
CA ASP A 83 -21.65 -24.66 -15.64
C ASP A 83 -23.00 -24.04 -16.11
N PRO A 84 -23.40 -24.27 -17.37
CA PRO A 84 -24.62 -23.69 -17.94
C PRO A 84 -25.91 -24.06 -17.18
N ALA A 85 -25.92 -25.17 -16.42
CA ALA A 85 -27.10 -25.58 -15.68
C ALA A 85 -27.34 -24.71 -14.44
N LEU A 86 -26.27 -24.20 -13.82
CA LEU A 86 -26.34 -23.36 -12.63
C LEU A 86 -26.57 -21.90 -12.99
N GLU A 87 -25.85 -21.40 -14.01
CA GLU A 87 -26.02 -20.03 -14.50
C GLU A 87 -27.47 -19.74 -14.89
N ARG A 88 -28.16 -20.72 -15.51
CA ARG A 88 -29.57 -20.59 -15.90
C ARG A 88 -30.57 -20.74 -14.75
N ARG A 89 -30.12 -20.98 -13.51
CA ARG A 89 -31.00 -21.25 -12.36
C ARG A 89 -30.80 -20.27 -11.21
N PHE A 90 -29.65 -19.61 -11.14
CA PHE A 90 -29.46 -18.48 -10.25
C PHE A 90 -29.72 -17.18 -10.98
N GLN A 91 -30.51 -16.31 -10.35
CA GLN A 91 -30.59 -14.92 -10.76
C GLN A 91 -29.35 -14.20 -10.23
N LYS A 92 -28.58 -13.58 -11.12
CA LYS A 92 -27.40 -12.79 -10.73
C LYS A 92 -27.89 -11.48 -10.10
N VAL A 93 -27.61 -11.31 -8.80
CA VAL A 93 -27.82 -10.06 -8.08
C VAL A 93 -26.45 -9.52 -7.73
N HIS A 94 -26.06 -8.42 -8.39
CA HIS A 94 -24.79 -7.78 -8.11
C HIS A 94 -24.88 -6.97 -6.83
N VAL A 95 -24.00 -7.25 -5.87
CA VAL A 95 -23.87 -6.49 -4.64
C VAL A 95 -22.50 -5.82 -4.68
N GLY A 96 -22.52 -4.51 -4.93
CA GLY A 96 -21.32 -3.68 -4.92
C GLY A 96 -20.94 -3.21 -3.51
N GLU A 97 -19.74 -2.67 -3.40
CA GLU A 97 -19.29 -1.98 -2.19
C GLU A 97 -20.17 -0.75 -1.92
N PRO A 98 -20.62 -0.50 -0.66
CA PRO A 98 -21.41 0.68 -0.34
C PRO A 98 -20.59 1.96 -0.49
N SER A 99 -21.27 3.08 -0.77
CA SER A 99 -20.63 4.40 -0.75
C SER A 99 -20.14 4.76 0.66
N ILE A 100 -19.29 5.78 0.76
CA ILE A 100 -18.80 6.30 2.05
C ILE A 100 -19.99 6.74 2.92
N GLU A 101 -20.95 7.47 2.36
CA GLU A 101 -22.15 7.93 3.07
C GLU A 101 -23.03 6.75 3.55
N ALA A 102 -23.23 5.75 2.69
CA ALA A 102 -23.97 4.55 3.07
C ALA A 102 -23.23 3.76 4.17
N THR A 103 -21.91 3.70 4.13
CA THR A 103 -21.07 3.07 5.15
C THR A 103 -21.20 3.79 6.49
N ILE A 104 -21.19 5.13 6.50
CA ILE A 104 -21.43 5.93 7.71
C ILE A 104 -22.82 5.62 8.29
N ALA A 105 -23.85 5.51 7.45
CA ALA A 105 -25.20 5.14 7.89
C ALA A 105 -25.25 3.73 8.50
N ILE A 106 -24.56 2.75 7.90
CA ILE A 106 -24.43 1.40 8.44
C ILE A 106 -23.75 1.44 9.82
N LEU A 107 -22.63 2.17 9.94
CA LEU A 107 -21.91 2.32 11.21
C LEU A 107 -22.77 2.98 12.29
N ARG A 108 -23.54 4.02 11.96
CA ARG A 108 -24.49 4.66 12.88
C ARG A 108 -25.57 3.68 13.34
N GLY A 109 -26.06 2.82 12.46
CA GLY A 109 -27.02 1.76 12.81
C GLY A 109 -26.42 0.67 13.72
N LEU A 110 -25.13 0.38 13.59
CA LEU A 110 -24.41 -0.58 14.44
C LEU A 110 -23.88 0.03 15.75
N LYS A 111 -23.86 1.36 15.86
CA LYS A 111 -23.27 2.12 16.96
C LYS A 111 -23.72 1.62 18.33
N GLN A 112 -25.03 1.52 18.55
CA GLN A 112 -25.58 1.11 19.85
C GLN A 112 -25.10 -0.30 20.24
N ARG A 113 -25.09 -1.23 19.28
CA ARG A 113 -24.65 -2.61 19.51
C ARG A 113 -23.17 -2.67 19.91
N PHE A 114 -22.31 -1.86 19.30
CA PHE A 114 -20.89 -1.78 19.69
C PHE A 114 -20.71 -1.16 21.08
N GLN A 115 -21.47 -0.09 21.37
CA GLN A 115 -21.44 0.54 22.70
C GLN A 115 -21.86 -0.43 23.81
N ASP A 116 -22.93 -1.18 23.59
CA ASP A 116 -23.42 -2.17 24.54
C ASP A 116 -22.44 -3.33 24.72
N HIS A 117 -21.80 -3.79 23.63
CA HIS A 117 -20.84 -4.89 23.67
C HIS A 117 -19.54 -4.52 24.40
N HIS A 118 -19.00 -3.33 24.14
CA HIS A 118 -17.72 -2.88 24.69
C HIS A 118 -17.84 -2.04 25.98
N GLY A 119 -19.05 -1.63 26.35
CA GLY A 119 -19.31 -0.82 27.55
C GLY A 119 -18.74 0.61 27.47
N LEU A 120 -18.66 1.18 26.28
CA LEU A 120 -18.06 2.50 26.01
C LEU A 120 -18.95 3.37 25.12
N GLU A 121 -18.65 4.65 25.02
CA GLU A 121 -19.32 5.56 24.10
C GLU A 121 -18.51 5.77 22.84
N ILE A 122 -19.18 5.94 21.69
CA ILE A 122 -18.53 6.19 20.40
C ILE A 122 -19.00 7.56 19.90
N GLN A 123 -18.06 8.46 19.59
CA GLN A 123 -18.41 9.73 18.97
C GLN A 123 -18.87 9.52 17.52
N ASP A 124 -19.84 10.31 17.05
CA ASP A 124 -20.26 10.24 15.65
C ASP A 124 -19.11 10.59 14.69
N ALA A 125 -18.27 11.56 15.08
CA ALA A 125 -17.06 11.92 14.35
C ALA A 125 -16.09 10.74 14.16
N ALA A 126 -16.03 9.80 15.11
CA ALA A 126 -15.19 8.61 14.98
C ALA A 126 -15.71 7.66 13.88
N LEU A 127 -17.04 7.54 13.72
CA LEU A 127 -17.65 6.74 12.65
C LEU A 127 -17.37 7.35 11.27
N VAL A 128 -17.48 8.68 11.17
CA VAL A 128 -17.14 9.44 9.96
C VAL A 128 -15.66 9.25 9.64
N ALA A 129 -14.78 9.38 10.63
CA ALA A 129 -13.34 9.15 10.46
C ALA A 129 -13.03 7.72 10.00
N ALA A 130 -13.68 6.69 10.56
CA ALA A 130 -13.46 5.31 10.14
C ALA A 130 -13.81 5.07 8.66
N ALA A 131 -14.90 5.68 8.17
CA ALA A 131 -15.27 5.60 6.77
C ALA A 131 -14.28 6.36 5.87
N HIS A 132 -13.93 7.61 6.18
CA HIS A 132 -13.02 8.39 5.33
C HIS A 132 -11.59 7.86 5.37
N LEU A 133 -11.05 7.54 6.55
CA LEU A 133 -9.70 7.00 6.69
C LEU A 133 -9.61 5.60 6.07
N GLY A 134 -10.61 4.75 6.28
CA GLY A 134 -10.67 3.43 5.65
C GLY A 134 -10.72 3.48 4.12
N ALA A 135 -11.37 4.50 3.55
CA ALA A 135 -11.46 4.68 2.10
C ALA A 135 -10.12 5.12 1.53
N ARG A 136 -9.47 6.08 2.20
CA ARG A 136 -8.25 6.72 1.73
C ARG A 136 -6.98 5.89 1.96
N TYR A 137 -6.92 5.16 3.07
CA TYR A 137 -5.68 4.54 3.55
C TYR A 137 -5.67 3.01 3.48
N ILE A 138 -6.83 2.36 3.33
CA ILE A 138 -6.95 0.88 3.34
C ILE A 138 -7.54 0.41 2.01
N THR A 139 -6.67 0.09 1.05
CA THR A 139 -7.03 -0.32 -0.31
C THR A 139 -7.20 -1.84 -0.48
N GLY A 140 -6.60 -2.65 0.40
CA GLY A 140 -6.65 -4.11 0.34
C GLY A 140 -7.88 -4.77 0.99
N ARG A 141 -8.87 -3.97 1.45
CA ARG A 141 -10.10 -4.44 2.09
C ARG A 141 -11.31 -3.65 1.58
N GLN A 142 -12.48 -4.27 1.65
CA GLN A 142 -13.74 -3.71 1.15
C GLN A 142 -14.63 -3.18 2.29
N PHE A 143 -15.42 -2.14 1.99
CA PHE A 143 -16.53 -1.70 2.81
C PHE A 143 -17.73 -2.66 2.71
N PRO A 144 -18.59 -2.71 3.74
CA PRO A 144 -18.49 -1.98 5.02
C PRO A 144 -17.51 -2.63 6.02
N HIS A 145 -17.04 -3.85 5.74
CA HIS A 145 -16.26 -4.67 6.68
C HIS A 145 -15.05 -3.95 7.27
N LYS A 146 -14.22 -3.31 6.43
CA LYS A 146 -13.03 -2.60 6.95
C LYS A 146 -13.37 -1.46 7.92
N ALA A 147 -14.49 -0.76 7.73
CA ALA A 147 -14.89 0.33 8.63
C ALA A 147 -15.40 -0.22 9.96
N ILE A 148 -16.12 -1.34 9.91
CA ILE A 148 -16.62 -2.05 11.08
C ILE A 148 -15.44 -2.53 11.93
N ASP A 149 -14.46 -3.20 11.30
CA ASP A 149 -13.25 -3.68 11.97
C ASP A 149 -12.45 -2.54 12.61
N LEU A 150 -12.34 -1.39 11.93
CA LEU A 150 -11.64 -0.22 12.46
C LEU A 150 -12.28 0.29 13.76
N ILE A 151 -13.62 0.38 13.78
CA ILE A 151 -14.35 0.80 14.98
C ILE A 151 -14.23 -0.26 16.08
N ASP A 152 -14.38 -1.53 15.75
CA ASP A 152 -14.29 -2.62 16.73
C ASP A 152 -12.91 -2.70 17.39
N GLU A 153 -11.84 -2.54 16.61
CA GLU A 153 -10.47 -2.49 17.13
C GLU A 153 -10.20 -1.21 17.94
N ALA A 154 -10.75 -0.06 17.53
CA ALA A 154 -10.64 1.18 18.31
C ALA A 154 -11.34 1.03 19.68
N CYS A 155 -12.52 0.40 19.71
CA CYS A 155 -13.22 0.07 20.94
C CYS A 155 -12.37 -0.84 21.84
N THR A 156 -11.83 -1.93 21.27
CA THR A 156 -10.96 -2.89 21.98
C THR A 156 -9.70 -2.22 22.52
N PHE A 157 -9.10 -1.32 21.76
CA PHE A 157 -7.90 -0.58 22.14
C PHE A 157 -8.15 0.32 23.37
N ILE A 158 -9.25 1.07 23.35
CA ILE A 158 -9.64 1.92 24.49
C ILE A 158 -10.00 1.08 25.71
N ALA A 159 -10.76 -0.01 25.54
CA ALA A 159 -11.11 -0.91 26.63
C ALA A 159 -9.87 -1.49 27.33
N ARG A 160 -8.83 -1.90 26.57
CA ARG A 160 -7.56 -2.36 27.13
C ARG A 160 -6.80 -1.27 27.90
N LYS A 161 -6.81 -0.03 27.39
CA LYS A 161 -6.14 1.12 28.03
C LYS A 161 -6.79 1.50 29.37
N MET A 162 -8.10 1.31 29.51
CA MET A 162 -8.80 1.51 30.79
C MET A 162 -8.32 0.52 31.85
N ASN A 163 -8.29 -0.77 31.51
CA ASN A 163 -7.90 -1.84 32.44
C ASN A 163 -6.47 -1.65 32.98
N SER A 164 -5.59 -0.99 32.23
CA SER A 164 -4.20 -0.76 32.67
C SER A 164 -3.99 0.52 33.48
N THR A 165 -4.84 1.55 33.34
CA THR A 165 -4.59 2.89 33.92
C THR A 165 -5.46 3.26 35.12
N ASN A 166 -6.40 2.40 35.53
CA ASN A 166 -7.24 2.58 36.72
C ASN A 166 -7.89 3.99 36.81
N ARG A 167 -8.21 4.61 35.66
CA ARG A 167 -8.84 5.94 35.58
C ARG A 167 -10.35 5.79 35.33
N VAL A 168 -11.15 6.46 36.17
CA VAL A 168 -12.63 6.46 36.21
C VAL A 168 -13.29 7.32 35.11
N LYS A 169 -12.55 7.79 34.09
CA LYS A 169 -13.17 8.58 33.00
C LYS A 169 -13.95 7.65 32.08
N LYS A 170 -15.20 7.99 31.75
CA LYS A 170 -16.01 7.32 30.71
C LYS A 170 -15.17 7.13 29.45
N ALA A 171 -14.97 5.89 28.99
CA ALA A 171 -14.25 5.63 27.76
C ALA A 171 -15.10 6.10 26.59
N ILE A 172 -14.57 7.06 25.84
CA ILE A 172 -15.18 7.58 24.64
C ILE A 172 -14.19 7.34 23.51
N VAL A 173 -14.64 6.65 22.46
CA VAL A 173 -13.87 6.48 21.22
C VAL A 173 -14.02 7.73 20.37
N ASP A 174 -12.89 8.36 20.05
CA ASP A 174 -12.81 9.58 19.25
C ASP A 174 -12.14 9.32 17.87
N PRO A 175 -12.09 10.33 16.97
CA PRO A 175 -11.43 10.18 15.67
C PRO A 175 -9.93 9.83 15.74
N ASN A 176 -9.22 10.27 16.77
CA ASN A 176 -7.79 10.00 16.93
C ASN A 176 -7.54 8.53 17.30
N ASP A 177 -8.44 7.90 18.04
CA ASP A 177 -8.37 6.47 18.34
C ASP A 177 -8.49 5.64 17.05
N VAL A 178 -9.40 6.03 16.16
CA VAL A 178 -9.54 5.41 14.83
C VAL A 178 -8.28 5.62 14.01
N ALA A 179 -7.72 6.84 14.00
CA ALA A 179 -6.47 7.13 13.32
C ALA A 179 -5.30 6.29 13.86
N GLN A 180 -5.24 6.02 15.17
CA GLN A 180 -4.23 5.12 15.76
C GLN A 180 -4.37 3.68 15.28
N VAL A 181 -5.59 3.17 15.11
CA VAL A 181 -5.82 1.82 14.55
C VAL A 181 -5.40 1.78 13.08
N VAL A 182 -5.82 2.76 12.27
CA VAL A 182 -5.40 2.88 10.87
C VAL A 182 -3.88 2.95 10.77
N SER A 183 -3.23 3.73 11.62
CA SER A 183 -1.78 3.84 11.71
C SER A 183 -1.11 2.49 11.98
N ARG A 184 -1.66 1.68 12.91
CA ARG A 184 -1.14 0.34 13.19
C ARG A 184 -1.29 -0.63 12.04
N TRP A 185 -2.42 -0.59 11.33
CA TRP A 185 -2.68 -1.49 10.22
C TRP A 185 -1.85 -1.17 8.98
N THR A 186 -1.65 0.12 8.72
CA THR A 186 -1.04 0.62 7.48
C THR A 186 0.42 0.99 7.65
N GLY A 187 0.87 1.22 8.89
CA GLY A 187 2.17 1.80 9.22
C GLY A 187 2.24 3.32 9.04
N ILE A 188 1.15 3.98 8.64
CA ILE A 188 1.12 5.43 8.38
C ILE A 188 1.14 6.19 9.71
N PRO A 189 1.99 7.21 9.88
CA PRO A 189 1.98 7.98 11.13
C PRO A 189 0.64 8.66 11.40
N VAL A 190 0.18 8.62 12.66
CA VAL A 190 -1.07 9.27 13.09
C VAL A 190 -1.07 10.77 12.77
N ALA A 191 0.09 11.42 12.87
CA ALA A 191 0.23 12.84 12.52
C ALA A 191 -0.13 13.13 11.05
N THR A 192 0.09 12.18 10.13
CA THR A 192 -0.32 12.27 8.71
C THR A 192 -1.82 12.03 8.52
N LEU A 193 -2.50 11.45 9.52
CA LEU A 193 -3.93 11.16 9.49
C LEU A 193 -4.76 12.27 10.17
N CYS A 194 -4.09 13.20 10.88
CA CYS A 194 -4.68 14.28 11.67
C CYS A 194 -4.24 15.67 11.13
N GLU A 195 -4.80 16.77 11.67
CA GLU A 195 -4.46 18.14 11.25
C GLU A 195 -3.02 18.59 11.60
N GLU A 196 -2.30 17.81 12.40
CA GLU A 196 -0.91 18.07 12.84
C GLU A 196 0.13 18.00 11.69
N GLU A 197 -0.23 17.48 10.51
CA GLU A 197 0.65 17.43 9.35
C GLU A 197 1.09 18.83 8.88
N LYS A 198 0.22 19.84 9.01
CA LYS A 198 0.48 21.21 8.53
C LYS A 198 1.72 21.82 9.18
N ASP A 199 1.84 21.72 10.50
CA ASP A 199 2.98 22.28 11.24
C ASP A 199 4.29 21.56 10.91
N LYS A 200 4.23 20.24 10.68
CA LYS A 200 5.40 19.47 10.21
C LYS A 200 5.85 19.92 8.83
N LEU A 201 4.90 20.18 7.93
CA LEU A 201 5.16 20.55 6.55
C LEU A 201 5.72 21.98 6.42
N ILE A 202 5.22 22.94 7.21
CA ILE A 202 5.72 24.33 7.18
C ILE A 202 7.23 24.40 7.45
N HIS A 203 7.73 23.57 8.36
CA HIS A 203 9.15 23.53 8.75
C HIS A 203 9.94 22.40 8.08
N ILE A 204 9.40 21.76 7.03
CA ILE A 204 10.03 20.59 6.42
C ILE A 204 11.45 20.89 5.93
N ARG A 205 11.66 22.06 5.30
CA ARG A 205 12.96 22.51 4.79
C ARG A 205 13.99 22.57 5.92
N ASP A 206 13.67 23.28 6.99
CA ASP A 206 14.60 23.52 8.10
C ASP A 206 14.96 22.19 8.78
N ARG A 207 13.97 21.29 8.93
CA ARG A 207 14.18 19.94 9.47
C ARG A 207 14.99 19.01 8.55
N LEU A 208 14.94 19.21 7.23
CA LEU A 208 15.83 18.48 6.30
C LEU A 208 17.28 18.95 6.46
N HIS A 209 17.49 20.26 6.66
CA HIS A 209 18.82 20.84 6.88
C HIS A 209 19.47 20.45 8.21
N GLU A 210 18.72 19.97 9.20
CA GLU A 210 19.30 19.36 10.40
C GLU A 210 20.22 18.17 10.08
N ARG A 211 20.02 17.51 8.93
CA ARG A 211 20.81 16.35 8.47
C ARG A 211 21.55 16.59 7.18
N VAL A 212 20.96 17.35 6.26
CA VAL A 212 21.52 17.60 4.93
C VAL A 212 22.25 18.93 4.94
N ILE A 213 23.58 18.85 4.94
CA ILE A 213 24.46 20.01 4.99
C ILE A 213 24.71 20.52 3.58
N GLY A 214 24.48 21.82 3.38
CA GLY A 214 24.48 22.44 2.06
C GLY A 214 23.32 21.94 1.21
N GLN A 215 23.54 21.88 -0.10
CA GLN A 215 22.52 21.43 -1.07
C GLN A 215 21.20 22.21 -0.95
N ASP A 216 21.26 23.51 -0.66
CA ASP A 216 20.09 24.34 -0.35
C ASP A 216 19.05 24.31 -1.48
N GLU A 217 19.51 24.35 -2.73
CA GLU A 217 18.63 24.21 -3.90
C GLU A 217 17.93 22.85 -3.93
N ALA A 218 18.66 21.76 -3.68
CA ALA A 218 18.09 20.42 -3.65
C ALA A 218 17.04 20.26 -2.55
N VAL A 219 17.34 20.74 -1.34
CA VAL A 219 16.41 20.70 -0.20
C VAL A 219 15.18 21.56 -0.49
N ASN A 220 15.36 22.76 -1.07
CA ASN A 220 14.25 23.64 -1.43
C ASN A 220 13.33 23.03 -2.50
N LEU A 221 13.87 22.49 -3.58
CA LEU A 221 13.09 21.87 -4.66
C LEU A 221 12.26 20.69 -4.13
N VAL A 222 12.88 19.82 -3.33
CA VAL A 222 12.20 18.66 -2.72
C VAL A 222 11.11 19.12 -1.75
N ALA A 223 11.40 20.08 -0.87
CA ALA A 223 10.42 20.62 0.07
C ALA A 223 9.22 21.25 -0.66
N GLN A 224 9.46 22.04 -1.70
CA GLN A 224 8.41 22.68 -2.49
C GLN A 224 7.52 21.67 -3.21
N ALA A 225 8.12 20.66 -3.86
CA ALA A 225 7.36 19.61 -4.55
C ALA A 225 6.45 18.84 -3.57
N VAL A 226 6.97 18.45 -2.40
CA VAL A 226 6.17 17.78 -1.37
C VAL A 226 5.03 18.66 -0.87
N LEU A 227 5.29 19.96 -0.66
CA LEU A 227 4.27 20.92 -0.23
C LEU A 227 3.16 21.08 -1.29
N ARG A 228 3.51 21.18 -2.57
CA ARG A 228 2.53 21.27 -3.68
C ARG A 228 1.61 20.06 -3.72
N SER A 229 2.19 18.85 -3.62
CA SER A 229 1.42 17.62 -3.62
C SER A 229 0.47 17.53 -2.42
N ARG A 230 0.95 17.87 -1.22
CA ARG A 230 0.13 17.86 0.00
C ARG A 230 -0.94 18.94 0.02
N ALA A 231 -0.72 20.06 -0.68
CA ALA A 231 -1.73 21.09 -0.89
C ALA A 231 -2.78 20.71 -1.95
N GLY A 232 -2.64 19.54 -2.61
CA GLY A 232 -3.54 19.10 -3.67
C GLY A 232 -3.40 19.92 -4.96
N LEU A 233 -2.26 20.57 -5.17
CA LEU A 233 -1.95 21.36 -6.36
C LEU A 233 -1.37 20.50 -7.50
N ASP A 234 -0.92 19.28 -7.19
CA ASP A 234 -0.43 18.31 -8.17
C ASP A 234 -1.55 17.38 -8.66
N GLN A 235 -1.26 16.58 -9.70
CA GLN A 235 -2.21 15.64 -10.28
C GLN A 235 -2.52 14.50 -9.28
N PRO A 236 -3.81 14.25 -8.92
CA PRO A 236 -4.17 13.25 -7.92
C PRO A 236 -3.85 11.80 -8.29
N SER A 237 -3.60 11.52 -9.58
CA SER A 237 -3.25 10.19 -10.06
C SER A 237 -1.77 9.86 -9.89
N GLN A 238 -0.91 10.85 -9.62
CA GLN A 238 0.54 10.65 -9.60
C GLN A 238 1.06 10.35 -8.18
N PRO A 239 2.28 9.81 -8.04
CA PRO A 239 2.98 9.76 -6.76
C PRO A 239 3.09 11.13 -6.10
N THR A 240 3.23 11.17 -4.78
CA THR A 240 3.34 12.41 -3.99
C THR A 240 4.53 13.28 -4.41
N GLY A 241 5.54 12.69 -5.04
CA GLY A 241 6.61 13.42 -5.70
C GLY A 241 7.54 12.46 -6.39
N SER A 242 8.07 12.86 -7.55
CA SER A 242 9.06 12.09 -8.29
C SER A 242 10.29 12.95 -8.57
N PHE A 243 11.47 12.43 -8.20
CA PHE A 243 12.71 13.18 -8.22
C PHE A 243 13.81 12.42 -8.94
N LEU A 244 14.61 13.12 -9.74
CA LEU A 244 15.87 12.61 -10.30
C LEU A 244 17.05 13.34 -9.66
N PHE A 245 17.76 12.66 -8.76
CA PHE A 245 18.91 13.18 -8.05
C PHE A 245 20.20 12.89 -8.82
N LEU A 246 20.81 13.94 -9.36
CA LEU A 246 22.04 13.90 -10.14
C LEU A 246 23.20 14.42 -9.31
N GLY A 247 24.36 13.77 -9.35
CA GLY A 247 25.56 14.26 -8.64
C GLY A 247 26.57 13.16 -8.39
N LEU A 248 27.70 13.48 -7.77
CA LEU A 248 28.72 12.47 -7.40
C LEU A 248 28.22 11.56 -6.28
N SER A 249 28.91 10.43 -6.08
CA SER A 249 28.72 9.61 -4.88
C SER A 249 29.15 10.37 -3.63
N GLY A 250 28.40 10.23 -2.53
CA GLY A 250 28.75 10.80 -1.23
C GLY A 250 28.37 12.26 -0.98
N VAL A 251 27.76 12.96 -1.96
CA VAL A 251 27.36 14.39 -1.80
C VAL A 251 26.06 14.61 -1.02
N GLY A 252 25.35 13.53 -0.64
CA GLY A 252 24.14 13.61 0.19
C GLY A 252 22.84 13.17 -0.48
N LYS A 253 22.86 12.64 -1.72
CA LYS A 253 21.65 12.15 -2.43
C LYS A 253 20.80 11.18 -1.58
N THR A 254 21.44 10.11 -1.09
CA THR A 254 20.78 9.12 -0.23
C THR A 254 20.45 9.67 1.16
N GLU A 255 21.21 10.63 1.67
CA GLU A 255 20.94 11.23 2.97
C GLU A 255 19.70 12.13 2.93
N LEU A 256 19.51 12.90 1.85
CA LEU A 256 18.27 13.65 1.64
C LEU A 256 17.06 12.72 1.55
N ALA A 257 17.17 11.58 0.86
CA ALA A 257 16.12 10.57 0.82
C ALA A 257 15.78 10.02 2.22
N LYS A 258 16.80 9.70 3.04
CA LYS A 258 16.59 9.23 4.43
C LYS A 258 15.99 10.30 5.32
N ALA A 259 16.47 11.54 5.23
CA ALA A 259 15.95 12.68 5.97
C ALA A 259 14.48 12.91 5.61
N LEU A 260 14.14 12.87 4.31
CA LEU A 260 12.77 13.02 3.84
C LEU A 260 11.85 11.89 4.34
N ALA A 261 12.30 10.63 4.27
CA ALA A 261 11.56 9.50 4.81
C ALA A 261 11.30 9.66 6.32
N LYS A 262 12.31 10.13 7.07
CA LYS A 262 12.17 10.41 8.50
C LYS A 262 11.17 11.53 8.78
N GLN A 263 11.15 12.61 7.99
CA GLN A 263 10.26 13.74 8.23
C GLN A 263 8.80 13.46 7.86
N LEU A 264 8.57 12.74 6.75
CA LEU A 264 7.21 12.48 6.25
C LEU A 264 6.57 11.23 6.84
N PHE A 265 7.37 10.21 7.13
CA PHE A 265 6.87 8.92 7.60
C PHE A 265 7.31 8.60 9.04
N ASP A 266 7.88 9.57 9.75
CA ASP A 266 8.44 9.46 11.11
C ASP A 266 9.48 8.32 11.28
N SER A 267 9.92 7.68 10.20
CA SER A 267 10.72 6.46 10.20
C SER A 267 11.53 6.29 8.91
N GLU A 268 12.85 6.15 9.06
CA GLU A 268 13.73 5.79 7.93
C GLU A 268 13.45 4.39 7.38
N LYS A 269 12.78 3.51 8.15
CA LYS A 269 12.44 2.16 7.69
C LYS A 269 11.42 2.16 6.55
N MET A 270 10.71 3.27 6.36
CA MET A 270 9.81 3.46 5.22
C MET A 270 10.55 3.80 3.92
N LEU A 271 11.88 3.89 3.96
CA LEU A 271 12.74 3.94 2.78
C LEU A 271 12.89 2.54 2.18
N VAL A 272 12.24 2.31 1.04
CA VAL A 272 12.44 1.14 0.20
C VAL A 272 13.56 1.43 -0.80
N ARG A 273 14.78 1.00 -0.48
CA ARG A 273 15.92 1.10 -1.40
C ARG A 273 15.92 -0.08 -2.38
N VAL A 274 16.12 0.22 -3.66
CA VAL A 274 16.26 -0.75 -4.75
C VAL A 274 17.50 -0.38 -5.56
N ASP A 275 18.47 -1.28 -5.60
CA ASP A 275 19.70 -1.11 -6.39
C ASP A 275 19.43 -1.47 -7.85
N MET A 276 19.52 -0.51 -8.77
CA MET A 276 19.23 -0.73 -10.19
C MET A 276 20.33 -1.48 -10.93
N SER A 277 21.52 -1.62 -10.36
CA SER A 277 22.57 -2.49 -10.90
C SER A 277 22.16 -3.97 -10.87
N GLU A 278 21.27 -4.39 -9.95
CA GLU A 278 20.69 -5.74 -9.93
C GLU A 278 19.67 -5.99 -11.05
N TYR A 279 19.25 -4.93 -11.75
CA TYR A 279 18.21 -4.94 -12.78
C TYR A 279 18.74 -4.63 -14.18
N ALA A 280 20.04 -4.86 -14.42
CA ALA A 280 20.72 -4.59 -15.68
C ALA A 280 20.32 -5.54 -16.84
N THR A 281 19.63 -6.66 -16.56
CA THR A 281 19.24 -7.65 -17.57
C THR A 281 17.73 -7.78 -17.72
N VAL A 282 17.24 -8.15 -18.91
CA VAL A 282 15.80 -8.32 -19.17
C VAL A 282 15.13 -9.26 -18.17
N GLY A 283 15.75 -10.41 -17.88
CA GLY A 283 15.21 -11.42 -16.96
C GLY A 283 15.16 -10.96 -15.50
N SER A 284 15.96 -9.97 -15.11
CA SER A 284 15.95 -9.44 -13.75
C SER A 284 14.77 -8.49 -13.47
N VAL A 285 14.17 -7.91 -14.51
CA VAL A 285 13.05 -6.95 -14.41
C VAL A 285 11.80 -7.60 -13.84
N THR A 286 11.55 -8.87 -14.15
CA THR A 286 10.42 -9.62 -13.59
C THR A 286 10.53 -9.82 -12.08
N ARG A 287 11.74 -9.75 -11.48
CA ARG A 287 11.90 -9.80 -10.02
C ARG A 287 11.37 -8.53 -9.33
N LEU A 288 11.33 -7.40 -10.05
CA LEU A 288 10.84 -6.13 -9.50
C LEU A 288 9.32 -6.17 -9.30
N ILE A 289 8.59 -6.70 -10.29
CA ILE A 289 7.12 -6.70 -10.35
C ILE A 289 6.47 -8.05 -10.08
N GLY A 290 7.22 -9.15 -10.14
CA GLY A 290 6.74 -10.52 -10.05
C GLY A 290 6.64 -11.18 -11.43
N ALA A 291 6.89 -12.48 -11.48
CA ALA A 291 6.79 -13.25 -12.72
C ALA A 291 5.32 -13.58 -13.06
N PRO A 292 4.95 -13.66 -14.35
CA PRO A 292 3.63 -14.12 -14.77
C PRO A 292 3.41 -15.63 -14.46
N PRO A 293 2.14 -16.10 -14.41
CA PRO A 293 1.77 -17.49 -14.13
C PRO A 293 2.48 -18.57 -14.97
N SER A 294 2.96 -18.21 -16.15
CA SER A 294 3.62 -19.10 -17.10
C SER A 294 5.14 -19.22 -16.91
N TYR A 295 5.75 -18.54 -15.91
CA TYR A 295 7.21 -18.48 -15.72
C TYR A 295 7.70 -19.21 -14.47
N ILE A 296 8.91 -19.77 -14.54
CA ILE A 296 9.63 -20.34 -13.38
C ILE A 296 9.92 -19.20 -12.40
N GLY A 297 9.50 -19.35 -11.14
CA GLY A 297 9.53 -18.27 -10.14
C GLY A 297 8.20 -17.52 -9.97
N TYR A 298 7.10 -18.01 -10.55
CA TYR A 298 5.75 -17.46 -10.35
C TYR A 298 5.32 -17.34 -8.88
N GLU A 299 5.80 -18.23 -8.00
CA GLU A 299 5.48 -18.11 -6.57
C GLU A 299 6.09 -16.86 -5.94
N ASP A 300 7.23 -16.40 -6.46
CA ASP A 300 7.92 -15.20 -5.99
C ASP A 300 7.15 -13.94 -6.40
N SER A 301 6.62 -13.29 -5.39
CA SER A 301 5.98 -11.99 -5.49
C SER A 301 7.03 -10.89 -5.77
N GLY A 302 6.67 -9.87 -6.54
CA GLY A 302 7.60 -8.81 -6.93
C GLY A 302 8.19 -8.06 -5.74
N GLN A 303 9.50 -7.81 -5.78
CA GLN A 303 10.21 -7.18 -4.67
C GLN A 303 9.74 -5.75 -4.39
N LEU A 304 9.38 -4.99 -5.42
CA LEU A 304 8.85 -3.64 -5.28
C LEU A 304 7.35 -3.68 -4.98
N THR A 305 6.59 -4.42 -5.80
CA THR A 305 5.13 -4.47 -5.72
C THR A 305 4.65 -4.95 -4.36
N GLU A 306 5.29 -5.95 -3.74
CA GLU A 306 4.91 -6.39 -2.39
C GLU A 306 5.27 -5.41 -1.29
N LYS A 307 6.44 -4.77 -1.36
CA LYS A 307 6.85 -3.80 -0.35
C LYS A 307 5.89 -2.62 -0.33
N VAL A 308 5.50 -2.13 -1.50
CA VAL A 308 4.55 -1.02 -1.64
C VAL A 308 3.13 -1.47 -1.30
N ARG A 309 2.71 -2.67 -1.67
CA ARG A 309 1.41 -3.23 -1.27
C ARG A 309 1.27 -3.36 0.25
N LYS A 310 2.35 -3.73 0.96
CA LYS A 310 2.37 -3.79 2.43
C LYS A 310 2.52 -2.41 3.08
N HIS A 311 3.25 -1.50 2.43
CA HIS A 311 3.54 -0.16 2.91
C HIS A 311 3.31 0.87 1.80
N PRO A 312 2.04 1.23 1.52
CA PRO A 312 1.68 2.14 0.42
C PRO A 312 2.17 3.59 0.65
N TYR A 313 2.56 3.91 1.88
CA TYR A 313 3.17 5.17 2.28
C TYR A 313 4.65 4.92 2.54
N SER A 314 5.44 5.05 1.49
CA SER A 314 6.87 4.78 1.53
C SER A 314 7.63 5.72 0.60
N LEU A 315 8.91 5.89 0.89
CA LEU A 315 9.84 6.50 -0.03
C LEU A 315 10.55 5.40 -0.79
N ILE A 316 10.44 5.37 -2.10
CA ILE A 316 11.12 4.40 -2.95
C ILE A 316 12.35 5.07 -3.55
N LEU A 317 13.53 4.51 -3.24
CA LEU A 317 14.81 4.99 -3.74
C LEU A 317 15.37 3.99 -4.76
N PHE A 318 15.32 4.36 -6.03
CA PHE A 318 15.98 3.67 -7.13
C PHE A 318 17.41 4.20 -7.27
N ASP A 319 18.38 3.44 -6.77
CA ASP A 319 19.78 3.84 -6.75
C ASP A 319 20.48 3.44 -8.06
N GLU A 320 21.36 4.31 -8.59
CA GLU A 320 22.13 4.08 -9.82
C GLU A 320 21.26 3.74 -11.05
N VAL A 321 20.21 4.53 -11.27
CA VAL A 321 19.18 4.25 -12.28
C VAL A 321 19.71 4.17 -13.72
N GLU A 322 20.88 4.76 -14.01
CA GLU A 322 21.58 4.63 -15.28
C GLU A 322 22.13 3.22 -15.57
N LYS A 323 22.19 2.35 -14.56
CA LYS A 323 22.64 0.95 -14.71
C LYS A 323 21.50 -0.01 -15.02
N ALA A 324 20.26 0.44 -14.89
CA ALA A 324 19.07 -0.38 -15.15
C ALA A 324 18.96 -0.77 -16.63
N HIS A 325 18.35 -1.93 -16.90
CA HIS A 325 17.92 -2.27 -18.24
C HIS A 325 16.83 -1.28 -18.72
N PRO A 326 16.82 -0.82 -19.99
CA PRO A 326 15.84 0.15 -20.50
C PRO A 326 14.37 -0.24 -20.30
N SER A 327 14.04 -1.53 -20.23
CA SER A 327 12.67 -1.98 -19.99
C SER A 327 12.15 -1.67 -18.58
N VAL A 328 13.03 -1.37 -17.61
CA VAL A 328 12.63 -0.89 -16.28
C VAL A 328 11.97 0.49 -16.39
N PHE A 329 12.36 1.33 -17.34
CA PHE A 329 11.77 2.67 -17.50
C PHE A 329 10.31 2.63 -17.93
N ASN A 330 9.86 1.55 -18.59
CA ASN A 330 8.44 1.36 -18.89
C ASN A 330 7.61 1.17 -17.62
N ILE A 331 8.18 0.51 -16.61
CA ILE A 331 7.55 0.36 -15.28
C ILE A 331 7.48 1.71 -14.59
N PHE A 332 8.55 2.52 -14.68
CA PHE A 332 8.56 3.87 -14.11
C PHE A 332 7.52 4.77 -14.76
N LEU A 333 7.38 4.74 -16.09
CA LEU A 333 6.33 5.50 -16.77
C LEU A 333 4.93 5.14 -16.23
N GLN A 334 4.64 3.86 -16.05
CA GLN A 334 3.35 3.43 -15.48
C GLN A 334 3.13 3.96 -14.06
N ILE A 335 4.16 3.89 -13.21
CA ILE A 335 4.10 4.41 -11.83
C ILE A 335 3.92 5.94 -11.83
N LEU A 336 4.65 6.66 -12.68
CA LEU A 336 4.67 8.12 -12.69
C LEU A 336 3.44 8.73 -13.37
N ASP A 337 2.79 8.01 -14.30
CA ASP A 337 1.58 8.49 -15.00
C ASP A 337 0.32 8.26 -14.16
N ASP A 338 0.06 7.01 -13.80
CA ASP A 338 -1.22 6.60 -13.20
C ASP A 338 -1.14 6.36 -11.69
N GLY A 339 0.07 6.41 -11.12
CA GLY A 339 0.30 6.09 -9.71
C GLY A 339 -0.07 4.65 -9.38
N MET A 340 -0.11 3.77 -10.38
CA MET A 340 -0.60 2.41 -10.28
C MET A 340 0.32 1.48 -11.06
N LEU A 341 0.61 0.31 -10.51
CA LEU A 341 1.42 -0.71 -11.18
C LEU A 341 0.73 -2.06 -11.10
N THR A 342 0.61 -2.72 -12.23
CA THR A 342 0.08 -4.09 -12.28
C THR A 342 1.23 -5.08 -12.12
N ASP A 343 1.15 -5.93 -11.10
CA ASP A 343 2.13 -6.97 -10.84
C ASP A 343 2.02 -8.14 -11.85
N GLY A 344 2.99 -9.06 -11.83
CA GLY A 344 2.97 -10.23 -12.72
C GLY A 344 1.75 -11.15 -12.55
N LYS A 345 1.04 -11.05 -11.42
CA LYS A 345 -0.17 -11.83 -11.09
C LYS A 345 -1.46 -11.10 -11.47
N GLY A 346 -1.36 -9.92 -12.09
CA GLY A 346 -2.50 -9.10 -12.50
C GLY A 346 -3.11 -8.25 -11.36
N ARG A 347 -2.43 -8.13 -10.21
CA ARG A 347 -2.88 -7.30 -9.09
C ARG A 347 -2.38 -5.87 -9.28
N THR A 348 -3.25 -4.90 -9.09
CA THR A 348 -2.88 -3.49 -9.13
C THR A 348 -2.35 -3.04 -7.76
N VAL A 349 -1.22 -2.36 -7.75
CA VAL A 349 -0.56 -1.78 -6.58
C VAL A 349 -0.57 -0.26 -6.71
N ASP A 350 -0.97 0.42 -5.63
CA ASP A 350 -1.10 1.88 -5.58
C ASP A 350 0.20 2.55 -5.08
N PHE A 351 0.69 3.50 -5.87
CA PHE A 351 1.90 4.29 -5.64
C PHE A 351 1.60 5.78 -5.40
N LYS A 352 0.34 6.22 -5.38
CA LYS A 352 -0.05 7.65 -5.26
C LYS A 352 0.46 8.29 -3.96
N ASN A 353 0.58 7.49 -2.91
CA ASN A 353 1.07 7.93 -1.61
C ASN A 353 2.57 7.66 -1.38
N THR A 354 3.29 7.35 -2.46
CA THR A 354 4.74 7.13 -2.42
C THR A 354 5.49 8.37 -2.90
N ILE A 355 6.73 8.50 -2.44
CA ILE A 355 7.70 9.42 -3.03
C ILE A 355 8.72 8.59 -3.79
N ILE A 356 8.92 8.90 -5.07
CA ILE A 356 9.85 8.22 -5.95
C ILE A 356 11.12 9.06 -6.06
N ILE A 357 12.26 8.51 -5.66
CA ILE A 357 13.57 9.14 -5.86
C ILE A 357 14.41 8.20 -6.71
N MET A 358 14.92 8.71 -7.83
CA MET A 358 15.91 8.05 -8.67
C MET A 358 17.24 8.76 -8.46
N THR A 359 18.32 8.04 -8.16
CA THR A 359 19.65 8.63 -8.13
C THR A 359 20.42 8.24 -9.39
N SER A 360 21.28 9.14 -9.84
CA SER A 360 22.21 8.85 -10.91
C SER A 360 23.53 9.58 -10.71
N ASN A 361 24.63 8.96 -11.15
CA ASN A 361 25.93 9.59 -11.25
C ASN A 361 26.20 10.17 -12.65
N LEU A 362 25.19 10.17 -13.54
CA LEU A 362 25.33 10.64 -14.91
C LEU A 362 25.72 12.13 -14.97
N GLY A 363 26.82 12.43 -15.65
CA GLY A 363 27.31 13.80 -15.86
C GLY A 363 28.05 14.38 -14.65
N SER A 364 28.23 13.60 -13.58
CA SER A 364 28.87 14.07 -12.36
C SER A 364 30.33 14.50 -12.57
N GLU A 365 30.99 14.03 -13.64
CA GLU A 365 32.33 14.47 -14.03
C GLU A 365 32.41 15.97 -14.38
N TYR A 366 31.31 16.58 -14.81
CA TYR A 366 31.26 18.02 -15.10
C TYR A 366 31.09 18.86 -13.83
N LEU A 367 30.58 18.25 -12.75
CA LEU A 367 30.38 18.90 -11.45
C LEU A 367 31.67 18.94 -10.62
N THR A 368 32.60 18.00 -10.87
CA THR A 368 33.95 18.04 -10.29
C THR A 368 34.81 19.18 -10.84
N THR A 369 34.57 19.63 -12.08
CA THR A 369 35.35 20.68 -12.75
C THR A 369 35.18 22.07 -12.08
N LYS A 370 34.21 22.21 -11.17
CA LYS A 370 34.09 23.36 -10.24
C LYS A 370 35.27 23.45 -9.28
N MET A 371 35.85 22.31 -8.87
CA MET A 371 37.00 22.29 -7.95
C MET A 371 38.31 22.75 -8.61
N THR A 372 38.42 22.63 -9.93
CA THR A 372 39.59 23.08 -10.70
C THR A 372 39.48 24.53 -11.16
N GLY A 373 38.32 25.18 -10.99
CA GLY A 373 38.09 26.57 -11.40
C GLY A 373 37.94 26.76 -12.92
N GLU A 374 37.77 25.69 -13.70
CA GLU A 374 37.89 25.75 -15.16
C GLU A 374 36.59 26.17 -15.88
N LYS A 375 35.40 26.05 -15.26
CA LYS A 375 34.11 26.41 -15.89
C LYS A 375 33.09 26.98 -14.90
N PRO A 376 32.27 27.98 -15.30
CA PRO A 376 31.13 28.45 -14.51
C PRO A 376 30.11 27.34 -14.21
N LEU A 377 29.46 27.41 -13.04
CA LEU A 377 28.48 26.42 -12.56
C LEU A 377 27.32 26.19 -13.54
N GLU A 378 26.83 27.25 -14.18
CA GLU A 378 25.76 27.16 -15.19
C GLU A 378 26.17 26.30 -16.38
N VAL A 379 27.42 26.44 -16.84
CA VAL A 379 27.96 25.65 -17.95
C VAL A 379 28.04 24.17 -17.55
N ALA A 380 28.49 23.87 -16.33
CA ALA A 380 28.53 22.51 -15.82
C ALA A 380 27.12 21.89 -15.73
N ARG A 381 26.13 22.64 -15.23
CA ARG A 381 24.73 22.18 -15.16
C ARG A 381 24.14 21.90 -16.54
N ASN A 382 24.38 22.77 -17.52
CA ASN A 382 23.92 22.56 -18.89
C ASN A 382 24.50 21.28 -19.50
N LEU A 383 25.78 20.99 -19.25
CA LEU A 383 26.42 19.74 -19.71
C LEU A 383 25.82 18.49 -19.05
N VAL A 384 25.51 18.56 -17.75
CA VAL A 384 24.80 17.48 -17.04
C VAL A 384 23.43 17.26 -17.68
N THR A 385 22.65 18.33 -17.86
CA THR A 385 21.31 18.27 -18.45
C THR A 385 21.33 17.69 -19.86
N GLU A 386 22.28 18.07 -20.70
CA GLU A 386 22.44 17.51 -22.05
C GLU A 386 22.72 16.00 -21.99
N LYS A 387 23.58 15.55 -21.08
CA LYS A 387 23.90 14.13 -20.91
C LYS A 387 22.68 13.33 -20.43
N VAL A 388 21.90 13.89 -19.51
CA VAL A 388 20.65 13.31 -19.00
C VAL A 388 19.62 13.17 -20.11
N GLN A 389 19.42 14.21 -20.93
CA GLN A 389 18.50 14.19 -22.07
C GLN A 389 18.92 13.21 -23.17
N LYS A 390 20.22 12.95 -23.31
CA LYS A 390 20.73 11.92 -24.24
C LYS A 390 20.49 10.50 -23.74
N PHE A 391 20.54 10.29 -22.42
CA PHE A 391 20.41 8.96 -21.82
C PHE A 391 18.93 8.58 -21.57
N PHE A 392 18.18 9.46 -20.92
CA PHE A 392 16.76 9.24 -20.62
C PHE A 392 15.89 9.80 -21.73
N LYS A 393 14.86 9.05 -22.10
CA LYS A 393 13.86 9.53 -23.05
C LYS A 393 13.11 10.73 -22.49
N PRO A 394 12.73 11.72 -23.33
CA PRO A 394 11.92 12.87 -22.91
C PRO A 394 10.62 12.46 -22.20
N GLU A 395 10.02 11.35 -22.64
CA GLU A 395 8.83 10.74 -22.02
C GLU A 395 8.99 10.53 -20.52
N LEU A 396 10.13 10.00 -20.07
CA LEU A 396 10.38 9.77 -18.64
C LEU A 396 10.64 11.10 -17.92
N LEU A 397 11.48 11.96 -18.50
CA LEU A 397 11.87 13.23 -17.88
C LEU A 397 10.67 14.16 -17.66
N ASN A 398 9.71 14.18 -18.57
CA ASN A 398 8.49 14.99 -18.46
C ASN A 398 7.51 14.51 -17.36
N ARG A 399 7.74 13.33 -16.76
CA ARG A 399 6.93 12.78 -15.66
C ARG A 399 7.61 12.89 -14.30
N ILE A 400 8.84 13.39 -14.28
CA ILE A 400 9.58 13.64 -13.04
C ILE A 400 9.18 15.02 -12.55
N SER A 401 8.75 15.13 -11.29
CA SER A 401 8.36 16.41 -10.69
C SER A 401 9.50 17.40 -10.70
N GLU A 402 10.70 16.97 -10.28
CA GLU A 402 11.90 17.81 -10.25
C GLU A 402 13.17 17.01 -10.57
N ILE A 403 14.04 17.58 -11.42
CA ILE A 403 15.41 17.10 -11.63
C ILE A 403 16.33 17.92 -10.73
N VAL A 404 16.99 17.26 -9.79
CA VAL A 404 17.74 17.90 -8.72
C VAL A 404 19.22 17.62 -8.88
N ILE A 405 20.02 18.66 -9.11
CA ILE A 405 21.47 18.56 -9.25
C ILE A 405 22.13 18.84 -7.89
N PHE A 406 22.91 17.88 -7.41
CA PHE A 406 23.70 17.98 -6.19
C PHE A 406 25.11 18.44 -6.52
N GLU A 407 25.60 19.40 -5.76
CA GLU A 407 26.93 19.96 -5.93
C GLU A 407 27.97 19.25 -5.07
N SER A 408 29.24 19.37 -5.44
CA SER A 408 30.34 18.96 -4.59
C SER A 408 30.35 19.76 -3.29
N LEU A 409 30.54 19.08 -2.15
CA LEU A 409 30.61 19.72 -0.85
C LEU A 409 31.93 20.50 -0.68
N SER A 410 31.83 21.71 -0.16
CA SER A 410 33.00 22.49 0.27
C SER A 410 33.67 21.88 1.50
N TYR A 411 34.91 22.29 1.77
CA TYR A 411 35.65 21.84 2.96
C TYR A 411 34.89 22.12 4.28
N GLU A 412 34.31 23.31 4.42
CA GLU A 412 33.52 23.66 5.61
C GLU A 412 32.24 22.80 5.72
N GLN A 413 31.55 22.54 4.61
CA GLN A 413 30.40 21.64 4.61
C GLN A 413 30.80 20.22 4.98
N MET A 414 31.91 19.70 4.46
CA MET A 414 32.44 18.38 4.84
C MET A 414 32.77 18.30 6.32
N LYS A 415 33.30 19.37 6.92
CA LYS A 415 33.59 19.46 8.35
C LYS A 415 32.31 19.36 9.19
N GLU A 416 31.23 20.03 8.80
CA GLU A 416 29.93 19.91 9.47
C GLU A 416 29.32 18.50 9.32
N VAL A 417 29.43 17.90 8.13
CA VAL A 417 29.02 16.50 7.92
C VAL A 417 29.80 15.55 8.85
N ALA A 418 31.11 15.74 8.98
CA ALA A 418 31.94 14.93 9.86
C ALA A 418 31.50 15.06 11.34
N LYS A 419 31.15 16.27 11.81
CA LYS A 419 30.61 16.48 13.16
C LYS A 419 29.32 15.68 13.39
N ILE A 420 28.40 15.68 12.43
CA ILE A 420 27.15 14.90 12.52
C ILE A 420 27.45 13.40 12.59
N GLN A 421 28.36 12.89 11.76
CA GLN A 421 28.73 11.48 11.78
C GLN A 421 29.38 11.07 13.10
N ILE A 422 30.27 11.90 13.66
CA ILE A 422 30.88 11.68 14.97
C ILE A 422 29.81 11.63 16.05
N LYS A 423 28.85 12.57 16.08
CA LYS A 423 27.74 12.57 17.04
C LYS A 423 26.92 11.27 16.99
N ASN A 424 26.67 10.75 15.79
CA ASN A 424 25.96 9.48 15.59
C ASN A 424 26.77 8.26 16.04
N VAL A 425 28.10 8.29 15.91
CA VAL A 425 28.98 7.25 16.44
C VAL A 425 28.99 7.30 17.97
N VAL A 426 29.17 8.48 18.56
CA VAL A 426 29.15 8.68 20.02
C VAL A 426 27.84 8.16 20.63
N ALA A 427 26.69 8.51 20.04
CA ALA A 427 25.39 8.01 20.52
C ALA A 427 25.28 6.47 20.45
N ARG A 428 25.83 5.83 19.41
CA ARG A 428 25.85 4.35 19.29
C ARG A 428 26.77 3.70 20.31
N VAL A 429 27.88 4.33 20.65
CA VAL A 429 28.88 3.85 21.60
C VAL A 429 28.38 4.02 23.04
N ALA A 430 27.75 5.16 23.35
CA ALA A 430 27.10 5.41 24.63
C ALA A 430 25.97 4.40 24.93
N ASN A 431 25.18 4.02 23.92
CA ASN A 431 24.17 2.96 24.05
C ASN A 431 24.76 1.57 24.37
N LYS A 432 26.07 1.39 24.19
CA LYS A 432 26.81 0.18 24.58
C LYS A 432 27.55 0.31 25.91
N GLY A 433 27.33 1.41 26.65
CA GLY A 433 27.94 1.65 27.96
C GLY A 433 29.41 2.06 27.91
N ILE A 434 29.91 2.46 26.74
CA ILE A 434 31.26 3.00 26.58
C ILE A 434 31.12 4.53 26.60
N SER A 435 31.67 5.15 27.65
CA SER A 435 31.63 6.61 27.88
C SER A 435 32.78 7.33 27.21
#